data_AF-A0AA44CD78-F1
#
_entry.id   AF-A0AA44CD78-F1
#
_cell.length_a   1.000
_cell.length_b   1.000
_cell.length_c   1.000
_cell.angle_alpha   90.00
_cell.angle_beta   90.00
_cell.angle_gamma   90.00
#
_symmetry.space_group_name_H-M   'P 1'
#
loop_
_entity.id
_entity.type
_entity.pdbx_description
1 polymer ?
#
loop_
_entity_poly.entity_id
_entity_poly.type
_entity_poly.pdbx_seq_one_letter_code
_entity_poly.pdbx_strand_id
1 'polypeptide(L)'
;MENAINNTAKIDLVALAAEVIAKLTAVHDGLADLEKVSLEIAEATDTAYHNHERGTDRPFCMVSGDFWLAKAILDGVQGVREKIVHPRFRSSGAIEAITQKIADREEQYARAEEDRIREAEMAARQAVAMAREANAEAAEKAERIVSDFLKISGTTKMVGKGRFKRGVATVVFLFNGNVYEVESDFDKATLEFSGVDHRNGRQGYLVIDRRELKAVPLFKPEMTAEEIGKTAHALDCIRAALREVAGPVAAPAVEEVAA
;
A
#
# COMPACT_ATOMS: atom_id res chain seq x y z
N MET A 1 2.92 14.70 37.53
CA MET A 1 1.52 15.12 37.29
C MET A 1 1.18 14.69 35.89
N GLU A 2 0.68 13.46 35.76
CA GLU A 2 0.13 12.93 34.51
C GLU A 2 -1.18 13.67 34.26
N ASN A 3 -1.22 14.45 33.18
CA ASN A 3 -2.44 15.07 32.71
C ASN A 3 -3.34 13.96 32.15
N ALA A 4 -4.26 13.51 33.00
CA ALA A 4 -5.47 12.82 32.61
C ALA A 4 -6.31 13.74 31.72
N ILE A 5 -6.01 13.74 30.42
CA ILE A 5 -6.84 14.36 29.39
C ILE A 5 -7.54 13.23 28.64
N ASN A 6 -8.84 13.15 28.91
CA ASN A 6 -9.91 12.57 28.11
C ASN A 6 -10.10 11.05 28.17
N ASN A 7 -10.91 10.66 29.15
CA ASN A 7 -12.01 9.72 28.94
C ASN A 7 -12.87 10.19 27.74
N THR A 8 -12.42 9.96 26.51
CA THR A 8 -13.30 9.94 25.35
C THR A 8 -14.03 8.61 25.41
N ALA A 9 -15.21 8.60 26.04
CA ALA A 9 -16.20 7.58 25.76
C ALA A 9 -16.28 7.47 24.23
N LYS A 10 -15.88 6.31 23.70
CA LYS A 10 -15.79 6.05 22.27
C LYS A 10 -17.18 6.32 21.69
N ILE A 11 -17.39 7.47 21.07
CA ILE A 11 -18.71 7.83 20.51
C ILE A 11 -18.98 6.83 19.41
N ASP A 12 -19.93 5.93 19.66
CA ASP A 12 -20.35 4.96 18.66
C ASP A 12 -21.23 5.67 17.63
N LEU A 13 -20.58 6.19 16.61
CA LEU A 13 -21.25 6.88 15.50
C LEU A 13 -22.18 5.95 14.71
N VAL A 14 -21.97 4.62 14.75
CA VAL A 14 -22.88 3.66 14.10
C VAL A 14 -24.15 3.52 14.93
N ALA A 15 -24.02 3.35 16.25
CA ALA A 15 -25.17 3.32 17.15
C ALA A 15 -25.97 4.62 17.09
N LEU A 16 -25.29 5.78 17.06
CA LEU A 16 -25.94 7.08 16.89
C LEU A 16 -26.67 7.19 15.54
N ALA A 17 -26.03 6.76 14.45
CA ALA A 17 -26.65 6.78 13.13
C ALA A 17 -27.88 5.86 13.06
N ALA A 18 -27.83 4.67 13.65
CA ALA A 18 -28.96 3.76 13.75
C ALA A 18 -30.13 4.40 14.52
N GLU A 19 -29.85 5.06 15.65
CA GLU A 19 -30.87 5.77 16.42
C GLU A 19 -31.49 6.94 15.63
N VAL A 20 -30.66 7.73 14.94
CA VAL A 20 -31.13 8.86 14.12
C VAL A 20 -31.97 8.36 12.95
N ILE A 21 -31.54 7.31 12.24
CA ILE A 21 -32.31 6.70 11.15
C ILE A 21 -33.67 6.23 11.67
N ALA A 22 -33.71 5.51 12.80
CA ALA A 22 -34.97 5.04 13.38
C ALA A 22 -35.94 6.19 13.71
N LYS A 23 -35.42 7.28 14.31
CA LYS A 23 -36.23 8.48 14.61
C LYS A 23 -36.72 9.19 13.36
N LEU A 24 -35.86 9.33 12.34
CA LEU A 24 -36.23 9.94 11.07
C LEU A 24 -37.31 9.11 10.34
N THR A 25 -37.18 7.79 10.31
CA THR A 25 -38.20 6.89 9.76
C THR A 25 -39.55 7.08 10.47
N ALA A 26 -39.56 7.11 11.80
CA ALA A 26 -40.79 7.32 12.56
C ALA A 26 -41.44 8.69 12.26
N VAL A 27 -40.65 9.75 12.08
CA VAL A 27 -41.17 11.07 11.67
C VAL A 27 -41.73 11.02 10.25
N HIS A 28 -41.03 10.37 9.32
CA HIS A 28 -41.51 10.21 7.95
C HIS A 28 -42.85 9.46 7.88
N ASP A 29 -42.98 8.39 8.66
CA ASP A 29 -44.21 7.60 8.73
C ASP A 29 -45.35 8.40 9.38
N GLY A 30 -45.07 9.15 10.45
CA GLY A 30 -46.05 10.05 11.07
C GLY A 30 -46.50 11.19 10.16
N LEU A 31 -45.65 11.65 9.23
CA LEU A 31 -46.00 12.65 8.23
C LEU A 31 -46.83 12.08 7.07
N ALA A 32 -46.82 10.77 6.83
CA ALA A 32 -47.56 10.16 5.74
C ALA A 32 -49.09 10.31 5.93
N ASP A 33 -49.58 10.14 7.16
CA ASP A 33 -51.00 10.33 7.49
C ASP A 33 -51.41 11.81 7.35
N LEU A 34 -50.55 12.73 7.80
CA LEU A 34 -50.77 14.17 7.64
C LEU A 34 -50.76 14.60 6.18
N GLU A 35 -49.87 14.05 5.36
CA GLU A 35 -49.81 14.30 3.93
C GLU A 35 -51.11 13.86 3.26
N LYS A 36 -51.61 12.67 3.58
CA LYS A 36 -52.85 12.15 3.02
C LYS A 36 -54.04 13.07 3.34
N VAL A 37 -54.21 13.45 4.61
CA VAL A 37 -55.28 14.37 5.03
C VAL A 37 -55.14 15.73 4.36
N SER A 38 -53.91 16.26 4.28
CA SER A 38 -53.64 17.55 3.65
C SER A 38 -53.93 17.52 2.15
N LEU A 39 -53.65 16.40 1.48
CA LEU A 39 -53.94 16.19 0.07
C LEU A 39 -55.45 16.17 -0.18
N GLU A 40 -56.21 15.40 0.62
CA GLU A 40 -57.68 15.34 0.52
C GLU A 40 -58.31 16.74 0.69
N ILE A 41 -57.82 17.53 1.65
CA ILE A 41 -58.30 18.91 1.87
C ILE A 41 -57.86 19.85 0.73
N ALA A 42 -56.63 19.73 0.23
CA ALA A 42 -56.14 20.53 -0.88
C ALA A 42 -56.93 20.25 -2.16
N GLU A 43 -57.25 19.00 -2.47
CA GLU A 43 -58.09 18.61 -3.62
C GLU A 43 -59.53 19.12 -3.48
N ALA A 44 -60.09 19.06 -2.27
CA ALA A 44 -61.43 19.58 -1.99
C ALA A 44 -61.51 21.11 -2.15
N THR A 45 -60.52 21.83 -1.64
CA THR A 45 -60.43 23.30 -1.78
C THR A 45 -60.10 23.74 -3.21
N ASP A 46 -59.28 22.98 -3.93
CA ASP A 46 -58.99 23.20 -5.37
C ASP A 46 -60.25 23.05 -6.22
N THR A 47 -61.04 22.01 -5.94
CA THR A 47 -62.34 21.79 -6.60
C THR A 47 -63.29 22.95 -6.31
N ALA A 48 -63.35 23.44 -5.07
CA ALA A 48 -64.19 24.58 -4.71
C ALA A 48 -63.72 25.88 -5.37
N TYR A 49 -62.41 26.11 -5.44
CA TYR A 49 -61.78 27.26 -6.08
C TYR A 49 -62.12 27.34 -7.58
N HIS A 50 -61.99 26.21 -8.30
CA HIS A 50 -62.27 26.15 -9.73
C HIS A 50 -63.77 26.11 -10.08
N ASN A 51 -64.63 25.68 -9.16
CA ASN A 51 -66.09 25.68 -9.36
C ASN A 51 -66.80 26.92 -8.81
N HIS A 52 -66.08 27.88 -8.24
CA HIS A 52 -66.68 29.08 -7.64
C HIS A 52 -67.59 29.86 -8.61
N GLU A 53 -67.24 29.92 -9.91
CA GLU A 53 -68.06 30.58 -10.94
C GLU A 53 -69.43 29.92 -11.17
N ARG A 54 -69.64 28.69 -10.67
CA ARG A 54 -70.89 27.93 -10.82
C ARG A 54 -71.95 28.22 -9.74
N GLY A 55 -71.75 29.26 -8.93
CA GLY A 55 -72.77 29.74 -7.99
C GLY A 55 -72.69 29.10 -6.60
N THR A 56 -71.53 29.19 -5.95
CA THR A 56 -71.39 28.79 -4.53
C THR A 56 -71.74 29.94 -3.58
N ASP A 57 -72.39 29.66 -2.45
CA ASP A 57 -72.83 30.64 -1.43
C ASP A 57 -71.69 31.36 -0.66
N ARG A 58 -70.42 31.15 -1.04
CA ARG A 58 -69.24 31.70 -0.35
C ARG A 58 -68.51 32.72 -1.23
N PRO A 59 -68.16 33.92 -0.70
CA PRO A 59 -67.28 34.88 -1.36
C PRO A 59 -65.96 34.30 -1.89
N PHE A 60 -65.60 34.66 -3.11
CA PHE A 60 -64.36 34.22 -3.79
C PHE A 60 -63.09 34.41 -2.95
N CYS A 61 -62.98 35.54 -2.25
CA CYS A 61 -61.81 35.84 -1.42
C CYS A 61 -61.59 34.80 -0.31
N MET A 62 -62.66 34.23 0.24
CA MET A 62 -62.56 33.16 1.24
C MET A 62 -62.20 31.82 0.61
N VAL A 63 -62.82 31.47 -0.52
CA VAL A 63 -62.51 30.22 -1.24
C VAL A 63 -61.06 30.21 -1.73
N SER A 64 -60.58 31.34 -2.25
CA SER A 64 -59.18 31.55 -2.62
C SER A 64 -58.24 31.46 -1.41
N GLY A 65 -58.59 32.09 -0.28
CA GLY A 65 -57.82 32.00 0.95
C GLY A 65 -57.67 30.57 1.48
N ASP A 66 -58.77 29.82 1.52
CA ASP A 66 -58.79 28.42 1.96
C ASP A 66 -57.92 27.54 1.03
N PHE A 67 -58.02 27.75 -0.28
CA PHE A 67 -57.20 27.05 -1.28
C PHE A 67 -55.71 27.30 -1.08
N TRP A 68 -55.28 28.57 -0.99
CA TRP A 68 -53.87 28.90 -0.83
C TRP A 68 -53.31 28.41 0.51
N LEU A 69 -54.11 28.43 1.58
CA LEU A 69 -53.73 27.87 2.87
C LEU A 69 -53.57 26.35 2.81
N ALA A 70 -54.55 25.64 2.25
CA ALA A 70 -54.50 24.19 2.12
C ALA A 70 -53.31 23.73 1.26
N LYS A 71 -53.05 24.43 0.16
CA LYS A 71 -51.89 24.20 -0.69
C LYS A 71 -50.57 24.41 0.05
N ALA A 72 -50.43 25.51 0.80
CA ALA A 72 -49.22 25.78 1.58
C ALA A 72 -48.96 24.73 2.67
N ILE A 73 -50.03 24.21 3.31
CA ILE A 73 -49.93 23.12 4.29
C ILE A 73 -49.46 21.84 3.61
N LEU A 74 -50.07 21.43 2.49
CA LEU A 74 -49.68 20.25 1.73
C LEU A 74 -48.22 20.33 1.28
N ASP A 75 -47.83 21.43 0.62
CA ASP A 75 -46.46 21.65 0.13
C ASP A 75 -45.45 21.60 1.29
N GLY A 76 -45.81 22.15 2.45
CA GLY A 76 -44.98 22.11 3.66
C GLY A 76 -44.76 20.70 4.19
N VAL A 77 -45.82 19.90 4.30
CA VAL A 77 -45.75 18.51 4.78
C VAL A 77 -44.94 17.65 3.81
N GLN A 78 -45.21 17.76 2.50
CA GLN A 78 -44.47 17.04 1.46
C GLN A 78 -42.99 17.40 1.46
N GLY A 79 -42.66 18.69 1.54
CA GLY A 79 -41.27 19.14 1.55
C GLY A 79 -40.46 18.65 2.75
N VAL A 80 -41.07 18.53 3.94
CA VAL A 80 -40.39 17.92 5.11
C VAL A 80 -40.19 16.42 4.88
N ARG A 81 -41.23 15.73 4.39
CA ARG A 81 -41.17 14.28 4.17
C ARG A 81 -40.10 13.91 3.14
N GLU A 82 -40.02 14.62 2.02
CA GLU A 82 -39.01 14.44 0.97
C GLU A 82 -37.57 14.65 1.45
N LYS A 83 -37.34 15.61 2.37
CA LYS A 83 -36.02 15.83 2.98
C LYS A 83 -35.58 14.65 3.85
N ILE A 84 -36.52 13.93 4.45
CA ILE A 84 -36.23 12.75 5.26
C ILE A 84 -35.98 11.54 4.35
N VAL A 85 -36.97 11.23 3.51
CA VAL A 85 -36.94 10.19 2.48
C VAL A 85 -37.72 10.68 1.28
N HIS A 86 -37.11 10.66 0.09
CA HIS A 86 -37.84 11.03 -1.11
C HIS A 86 -38.67 9.84 -1.65
N PRO A 87 -40.02 9.93 -1.71
CA PRO A 87 -40.85 8.76 -2.05
C PRO A 87 -40.59 8.21 -3.46
N ARG A 88 -40.22 9.09 -4.40
CA ARG A 88 -39.91 8.71 -5.81
C ARG A 88 -38.47 8.25 -6.04
N PHE A 89 -37.55 8.54 -5.12
CA PHE A 89 -36.14 8.24 -5.27
C PHE A 89 -35.68 7.48 -4.03
N ARG A 90 -35.59 6.14 -4.13
CA ARG A 90 -35.14 5.30 -3.01
C ARG A 90 -33.73 5.66 -2.50
N SER A 91 -32.97 6.43 -3.26
CA SER A 91 -31.59 6.84 -2.99
C SER A 91 -31.45 8.34 -2.73
N SER A 92 -32.41 8.97 -2.04
CA SER A 92 -32.24 10.36 -1.59
C SER A 92 -32.98 10.68 -0.29
N GLY A 93 -32.54 11.76 0.36
CA GLY A 93 -32.99 12.17 1.69
C GLY A 93 -31.93 12.00 2.77
N ALA A 94 -32.24 12.43 3.98
CA ALA A 94 -31.34 12.37 5.12
C ALA A 94 -30.96 10.93 5.50
N ILE A 95 -31.89 9.98 5.45
CA ILE A 95 -31.62 8.57 5.80
C ILE A 95 -30.59 7.95 4.85
N GLU A 96 -30.74 8.18 3.55
CA GLU A 96 -29.78 7.69 2.56
C GLU A 96 -28.41 8.33 2.75
N ALA A 97 -28.35 9.65 2.97
CA ALA A 97 -27.09 10.35 3.19
C ALA A 97 -26.33 9.80 4.41
N ILE A 98 -27.04 9.48 5.50
CA ILE A 98 -26.45 8.86 6.69
C ILE A 98 -25.97 7.44 6.38
N THR A 99 -26.80 6.64 5.69
CA THR A 99 -26.47 5.24 5.33
C THR A 99 -25.25 5.18 4.43
N GLN A 100 -25.17 6.04 3.42
CA GLN A 100 -23.99 6.16 2.55
C GLN A 100 -22.74 6.54 3.35
N LYS A 101 -22.85 7.44 4.32
CA LYS A 101 -21.71 7.83 5.16
C LYS A 101 -21.24 6.73 6.11
N ILE A 102 -22.13 5.83 6.53
CA ILE A 102 -21.75 4.61 7.26
C ILE A 102 -20.93 3.71 6.33
N ALA A 103 -21.41 3.44 5.12
CA ALA A 103 -20.72 2.60 4.14
C ALA A 103 -19.35 3.17 3.74
N ASP A 104 -19.28 4.48 3.43
CA ASP A 104 -18.03 5.19 3.13
C ASP A 104 -17.00 5.01 4.28
N ARG A 105 -17.48 5.05 5.53
CA ARG A 105 -16.62 4.92 6.73
C ARG A 105 -16.11 3.49 6.90
N GLU A 106 -16.94 2.48 6.66
CA GLU A 106 -16.52 1.07 6.69
C GLU A 106 -15.44 0.80 5.63
N GLU A 107 -15.62 1.34 4.42
CA GLU A 107 -14.62 1.24 3.35
C GLU A 107 -13.31 1.94 3.73
N GLN A 108 -13.37 3.13 4.33
CA GLN A 108 -12.18 3.83 4.81
C GLN A 108 -11.44 3.07 5.90
N TYR A 109 -12.13 2.39 6.81
CA TYR A 109 -11.48 1.54 7.81
C TYR A 109 -10.81 0.31 7.20
N ALA A 110 -11.45 -0.32 6.21
CA ALA A 110 -10.84 -1.43 5.49
C ALA A 110 -9.54 -1.00 4.80
N ARG A 111 -9.57 0.14 4.09
CA ARG A 111 -8.37 0.72 3.47
C ARG A 111 -7.28 1.07 4.49
N ALA A 112 -7.66 1.67 5.63
CA ALA A 112 -6.71 2.00 6.69
C ALA A 112 -6.01 0.76 7.29
N GLU A 113 -6.74 -0.35 7.43
CA GLU A 113 -6.14 -1.60 7.91
C GLU A 113 -5.20 -2.22 6.88
N GLU A 114 -5.57 -2.22 5.59
CA GLU A 114 -4.68 -2.65 4.50
C GLU A 114 -3.39 -1.83 4.46
N ASP A 115 -3.49 -0.51 4.63
CA ASP A 115 -2.34 0.39 4.65
C ASP A 115 -1.44 0.11 5.85
N ARG A 116 -2.00 -0.14 7.04
CA ARG A 116 -1.22 -0.52 8.23
C ARG A 116 -0.47 -1.83 8.05
N ILE A 117 -1.12 -2.83 7.44
CA ILE A 117 -0.47 -4.11 7.13
C ILE A 117 0.67 -3.87 6.14
N ARG A 118 0.44 -3.09 5.07
CA ARG A 118 1.45 -2.77 4.06
C ARG A 118 2.64 -2.02 4.66
N GLU A 119 2.40 -1.04 5.53
CA GLU A 119 3.45 -0.31 6.24
C GLU A 119 4.28 -1.24 7.14
N ALA A 120 3.64 -2.14 7.88
CA ALA A 120 4.33 -3.13 8.70
C ALA A 120 5.20 -4.08 7.86
N GLU A 121 4.68 -4.54 6.71
CA GLU A 121 5.46 -5.35 5.77
C GLU A 121 6.66 -4.60 5.19
N MET A 122 6.49 -3.34 4.81
CA MET A 122 7.59 -2.50 4.31
C MET A 122 8.65 -2.27 5.38
N ALA A 123 8.24 -1.96 6.61
CA ALA A 123 9.15 -1.79 7.74
C ALA A 123 9.93 -3.07 8.03
N ALA A 124 9.27 -4.24 8.01
CA ALA A 124 9.93 -5.53 8.18
C ALA A 124 10.97 -5.81 7.07
N ARG A 125 10.62 -5.53 5.80
CA ARG A 125 11.56 -5.67 4.67
C ARG A 125 12.75 -4.74 4.78
N GLN A 126 12.54 -3.49 5.23
CA GLN A 126 13.61 -2.52 5.45
C GLN A 126 14.53 -2.96 6.60
N ALA A 127 13.98 -3.45 7.72
CA ALA A 127 14.78 -3.97 8.82
C ALA A 127 15.67 -5.15 8.39
N VAL A 128 15.11 -6.07 7.60
CA VAL A 128 15.86 -7.19 7.00
C VAL A 128 16.97 -6.69 6.09
N ALA A 129 16.73 -5.67 5.26
CA ALA A 129 17.74 -5.08 4.40
C ALA A 129 18.86 -4.38 5.19
N MET A 130 18.51 -3.59 6.20
CA MET A 130 19.47 -2.91 7.08
C MET A 130 20.35 -3.90 7.85
N ALA A 131 19.78 -4.99 8.36
CA ALA A 131 20.54 -6.03 9.05
C ALA A 131 21.55 -6.72 8.11
N ARG A 132 21.19 -6.96 6.84
CA ARG A 132 22.12 -7.51 5.83
C ARG A 132 23.27 -6.54 5.56
N GLU A 133 22.98 -5.26 5.42
CA GLU A 133 23.98 -4.23 5.18
C GLU A 133 24.93 -4.10 6.38
N ALA A 134 24.40 -4.09 7.60
CA ALA A 134 25.20 -4.09 8.82
C ALA A 134 26.12 -5.31 8.92
N ASN A 135 25.64 -6.51 8.57
CA ASN A 135 26.47 -7.72 8.56
C ASN A 135 27.57 -7.64 7.49
N ALA A 136 27.27 -7.05 6.34
CA ALA A 136 28.26 -6.85 5.29
C ALA A 136 29.33 -5.81 5.67
N GLU A 137 28.94 -4.73 6.35
CA GLU A 137 29.89 -3.76 6.93
C GLU A 137 30.73 -4.37 8.06
N ALA A 138 30.12 -5.21 8.90
CA ALA A 138 30.83 -5.94 9.93
C ALA A 138 31.86 -6.90 9.33
N ALA A 139 31.53 -7.55 8.20
CA ALA A 139 32.44 -8.43 7.48
C ALA A 139 33.72 -7.73 7.01
N GLU A 140 33.66 -6.43 6.68
CA GLU A 140 34.86 -5.68 6.30
C GLU A 140 35.88 -5.58 7.44
N LYS A 141 35.39 -5.58 8.69
CA LYS A 141 36.21 -5.42 9.90
C LYS A 141 36.41 -6.72 10.68
N ALA A 142 35.68 -7.78 10.33
CA ALA A 142 35.71 -9.06 11.03
C ALA A 142 37.03 -9.80 10.78
N GLU A 143 37.50 -10.53 11.79
CA GLU A 143 38.57 -11.50 11.63
C GLU A 143 38.15 -12.57 10.61
N ARG A 144 39.05 -12.92 9.68
CA ARG A 144 38.77 -13.91 8.66
C ARG A 144 38.82 -15.30 9.28
N ILE A 145 37.67 -15.98 9.28
CA ILE A 145 37.55 -17.36 9.72
C ILE A 145 37.50 -18.24 8.49
N VAL A 146 38.34 -19.26 8.42
CA VAL A 146 38.39 -20.17 7.26
C VAL A 146 37.01 -20.79 7.04
N SER A 147 36.48 -20.58 5.84
CA SER A 147 35.19 -21.11 5.41
C SER A 147 35.33 -22.46 4.70
N ASP A 148 34.19 -23.15 4.52
CA ASP A 148 34.08 -24.36 3.71
C ASP A 148 33.96 -24.06 2.20
N PHE A 149 34.41 -22.87 1.78
CA PHE A 149 34.35 -22.45 0.38
C PHE A 149 35.13 -23.43 -0.51
N LEU A 150 34.46 -23.95 -1.53
CA LEU A 150 35.08 -24.79 -2.55
C LEU A 150 34.63 -24.35 -3.93
N LYS A 151 35.57 -23.89 -4.76
CA LYS A 151 35.33 -23.64 -6.18
C LYS A 151 35.01 -24.95 -6.89
N ILE A 152 33.86 -25.01 -7.57
CA ILE A 152 33.42 -26.17 -8.36
C ILE A 152 33.82 -25.98 -9.83
N SER A 153 33.49 -24.83 -10.42
CA SER A 153 33.82 -24.52 -11.81
C SER A 153 33.90 -23.02 -12.03
N GLY A 154 34.65 -22.61 -13.05
CA GLY A 154 34.72 -21.23 -13.48
C GLY A 154 34.78 -21.13 -14.99
N THR A 155 34.05 -20.19 -15.57
CA THR A 155 33.98 -20.01 -17.02
C THR A 155 33.91 -18.52 -17.37
N THR A 156 34.44 -18.15 -18.53
CA THR A 156 34.23 -16.82 -19.11
C THR A 156 33.38 -16.92 -20.36
N LYS A 157 32.54 -15.91 -20.59
CA LYS A 157 31.75 -15.76 -21.81
C LYS A 157 31.74 -14.31 -22.27
N MET A 158 31.59 -14.10 -23.58
CA MET A 158 31.35 -12.77 -24.13
C MET A 158 29.85 -12.55 -24.29
N VAL A 159 29.33 -11.49 -23.68
CA VAL A 159 27.91 -11.13 -23.74
C VAL A 159 27.76 -9.78 -24.46
N GLY A 160 26.69 -9.63 -25.25
CA GLY A 160 26.41 -8.41 -26.01
C GLY A 160 26.86 -8.46 -27.48
N LYS A 161 26.58 -7.37 -28.22
CA LYS A 161 26.87 -7.25 -29.66
C LYS A 161 27.59 -5.95 -29.98
N GLY A 162 28.43 -5.97 -31.01
CA GLY A 162 29.17 -4.79 -31.50
C GLY A 162 30.03 -4.14 -30.41
N ARG A 163 29.90 -2.81 -30.26
CA ARG A 163 30.62 -1.99 -29.27
C ARG A 163 30.21 -2.23 -27.80
N PHE A 164 29.13 -2.97 -27.56
CA PHE A 164 28.62 -3.30 -26.22
C PHE A 164 28.98 -4.71 -25.78
N LYS A 165 29.98 -5.34 -26.41
CA LYS A 165 30.50 -6.63 -25.98
C LYS A 165 31.23 -6.46 -24.64
N ARG A 166 30.82 -7.22 -23.64
CA ARG A 166 31.45 -7.28 -22.31
C ARG A 166 31.89 -8.70 -21.98
N GLY A 167 33.01 -8.84 -21.28
CA GLY A 167 33.44 -10.10 -20.70
C GLY A 167 32.63 -10.37 -19.44
N VAL A 168 32.19 -11.61 -19.26
CA VAL A 168 31.52 -12.05 -18.03
C VAL A 168 32.27 -13.25 -17.50
N ALA A 169 32.71 -13.17 -16.25
CA ALA A 169 33.29 -14.29 -15.52
C ALA A 169 32.22 -14.86 -14.59
N THR A 170 32.03 -16.17 -14.65
CA THR A 170 31.09 -16.92 -13.84
C THR A 170 31.86 -17.90 -12.97
N VAL A 171 31.60 -17.91 -11.66
CA VAL A 171 32.16 -18.88 -10.72
C VAL A 171 31.01 -19.61 -10.04
N VAL A 172 31.13 -20.94 -10.02
CA VAL A 172 30.24 -21.84 -9.29
C VAL A 172 31.02 -22.41 -8.13
N PHE A 173 30.46 -22.37 -6.94
CA PHE A 173 31.14 -22.76 -5.71
C PHE A 173 30.18 -23.40 -4.70
N LEU A 174 30.74 -24.18 -3.79
CA LEU A 174 30.08 -24.70 -2.61
C LEU A 174 30.40 -23.78 -1.43
N PHE A 175 29.40 -23.44 -0.63
CA PHE A 175 29.56 -22.73 0.64
C PHE A 175 28.41 -23.09 1.58
N ASN A 176 28.72 -23.40 2.83
CA ASN A 176 27.78 -23.91 3.84
C ASN A 176 26.88 -25.05 3.31
N GLY A 177 27.46 -26.01 2.58
CA GLY A 177 26.75 -27.16 2.01
C GLY A 177 25.77 -26.86 0.86
N ASN A 178 25.75 -25.63 0.35
CA ASN A 178 24.91 -25.19 -0.77
C ASN A 178 25.75 -24.76 -1.98
N VAL A 179 25.20 -24.96 -3.17
CA VAL A 179 25.87 -24.60 -4.42
C VAL A 179 25.38 -23.25 -4.91
N TYR A 180 26.30 -22.31 -5.02
CA TYR A 180 26.04 -20.96 -5.47
C TYR A 180 26.77 -20.67 -6.78
N GLU A 181 26.26 -19.66 -7.48
CA GLU A 181 26.86 -19.11 -8.68
C GLU A 181 26.96 -17.59 -8.55
N VAL A 182 28.05 -17.02 -9.01
CA VAL A 182 28.22 -15.57 -9.12
C VAL A 182 28.72 -15.23 -10.51
N GLU A 183 28.12 -14.20 -11.10
CA GLU A 183 28.56 -13.63 -12.37
C GLU A 183 29.06 -12.21 -12.13
N SER A 184 30.18 -11.85 -12.76
CA SER A 184 30.70 -10.49 -12.72
C SER A 184 31.22 -10.05 -14.08
N ASP A 185 30.88 -8.82 -14.45
CA ASP A 185 31.38 -8.17 -15.66
C ASP A 185 32.87 -7.80 -15.49
N PHE A 186 33.65 -8.00 -16.54
CA PHE A 186 35.04 -7.57 -16.61
C PHE A 186 35.40 -7.03 -18.00
N ASP A 187 36.35 -6.11 -18.05
CA ASP A 187 36.93 -5.65 -19.30
C ASP A 187 37.94 -6.68 -19.79
N LYS A 188 37.76 -7.16 -21.01
CA LYS A 188 38.64 -8.17 -21.60
C LYS A 188 40.05 -7.64 -21.90
N ALA A 189 40.20 -6.34 -22.15
CA ALA A 189 41.48 -5.73 -22.51
C ALA A 189 42.38 -5.55 -21.28
N THR A 190 41.80 -5.11 -20.16
CA THR A 190 42.54 -4.84 -18.92
C THR A 190 42.43 -5.97 -17.90
N LEU A 191 41.51 -6.92 -18.10
CA LEU A 191 41.12 -7.97 -17.14
C LEU A 191 40.58 -7.41 -15.82
N GLU A 192 40.24 -6.13 -15.78
CA GLU A 192 39.68 -5.47 -14.61
C GLU A 192 38.18 -5.70 -14.53
N PHE A 193 37.70 -6.00 -13.32
CA PHE A 193 36.28 -6.11 -13.08
C PHE A 193 35.63 -4.73 -13.16
N SER A 194 34.43 -4.70 -13.73
CA SER A 194 33.68 -3.47 -13.91
C SER A 194 32.22 -3.67 -13.48
N GLY A 195 31.46 -2.58 -13.41
CA GLY A 195 30.07 -2.61 -12.95
C GLY A 195 29.86 -1.93 -11.61
N VAL A 196 28.60 -1.88 -11.18
CA VAL A 196 28.19 -1.17 -9.96
C VAL A 196 28.65 -1.92 -8.71
N ASP A 197 28.45 -3.24 -8.69
CA ASP A 197 28.84 -4.07 -7.54
C ASP A 197 30.35 -4.04 -7.30
N HIS A 198 31.18 -4.09 -8.35
CA HIS A 198 32.63 -3.96 -8.20
C HIS A 198 33.05 -2.58 -7.70
N ARG A 199 32.52 -1.50 -8.29
CA ARG A 199 32.85 -0.11 -7.88
C ARG A 199 32.51 0.20 -6.43
N ASN A 200 31.47 -0.45 -5.89
CA ASN A 200 31.04 -0.27 -4.51
C ASN A 200 31.70 -1.29 -3.55
N GLY A 201 32.66 -2.09 -4.01
CA GLY A 201 33.26 -3.15 -3.19
C GLY A 201 32.29 -4.29 -2.85
N ARG A 202 31.14 -4.39 -3.52
CA ARG A 202 30.09 -5.41 -3.31
C ARG A 202 30.15 -6.58 -4.29
N GLN A 203 31.24 -6.72 -5.05
CA GLN A 203 31.44 -7.87 -5.94
C GLN A 203 31.36 -9.18 -5.16
N GLY A 204 30.42 -10.06 -5.54
CA GLY A 204 30.16 -11.34 -4.88
C GLY A 204 29.13 -11.30 -3.75
N TYR A 205 28.50 -10.15 -3.48
CA TYR A 205 27.51 -10.02 -2.39
C TYR A 205 26.15 -10.60 -2.76
N LEU A 206 25.78 -10.58 -4.03
CA LEU A 206 24.62 -11.29 -4.55
C LEU A 206 25.09 -12.51 -5.30
N VAL A 207 24.54 -13.66 -4.94
CA VAL A 207 24.87 -14.96 -5.52
C VAL A 207 23.58 -15.67 -5.90
N ILE A 208 23.61 -16.50 -6.92
CA ILE A 208 22.46 -17.30 -7.36
C ILE A 208 22.54 -18.63 -6.63
N ASP A 209 21.53 -18.95 -5.83
CA ASP A 209 21.36 -20.31 -5.29
C ASP A 209 20.95 -21.23 -6.45
N ARG A 210 21.77 -22.23 -6.78
CA ARG A 210 21.49 -23.12 -7.91
C ARG A 210 20.36 -24.11 -7.66
N ARG A 211 19.95 -24.35 -6.40
CA ARG A 211 18.79 -25.19 -6.08
C ARG A 211 17.49 -24.44 -6.33
N GLU A 212 17.44 -23.18 -5.93
CA GLU A 212 16.24 -22.34 -6.06
C GLU A 212 16.21 -21.49 -7.35
N LEU A 213 17.35 -21.37 -8.04
CA LEU A 213 17.57 -20.49 -9.19
C LEU A 213 17.20 -19.03 -8.89
N LYS A 214 17.49 -18.58 -7.67
CA LYS A 214 17.20 -17.21 -7.19
C LYS A 214 18.45 -16.50 -6.75
N ALA A 215 18.52 -15.20 -7.05
CA ALA A 215 19.53 -14.31 -6.49
C ALA A 215 19.25 -14.12 -4.99
N VAL A 216 20.22 -14.47 -4.17
CA VAL A 216 20.19 -14.35 -2.71
C VAL A 216 21.41 -13.56 -2.25
N PRO A 217 21.29 -12.76 -1.17
CA PRO A 217 22.44 -12.10 -0.58
C PRO A 217 23.32 -13.14 0.11
N LEU A 218 24.63 -13.00 -0.09
CA LEU A 218 25.65 -13.81 0.56
C LEU A 218 25.60 -13.60 2.09
N PHE A 219 25.42 -12.36 2.53
CA PHE A 219 25.18 -12.01 3.93
C PHE A 219 23.69 -12.06 4.27
N LYS A 220 23.33 -12.83 5.29
CA LYS A 220 21.95 -12.99 5.78
C LYS A 220 21.75 -12.17 7.07
N PRO A 221 20.53 -11.68 7.37
CA PRO A 221 20.27 -10.87 8.57
C PRO A 221 20.65 -11.58 9.88
N GLU A 222 20.41 -12.88 9.96
CA GLU A 222 20.49 -13.66 11.20
C GLU A 222 21.88 -14.26 11.45
N MET A 223 22.90 -13.81 10.72
CA MET A 223 24.26 -14.35 10.85
C MET A 223 24.90 -13.98 12.19
N THR A 224 25.50 -14.97 12.84
CA THR A 224 26.40 -14.81 13.98
C THR A 224 27.73 -14.20 13.55
N ALA A 225 28.51 -13.68 14.51
CA ALA A 225 29.84 -13.13 14.22
C ALA A 225 30.78 -14.15 13.54
N GLU A 226 30.69 -15.43 13.92
CA GLU A 226 31.46 -16.51 13.29
C GLU A 226 31.03 -16.73 11.83
N GLU A 227 29.72 -16.75 11.57
CA GLU A 227 29.19 -16.89 10.21
C GLU A 227 29.55 -15.68 9.34
N ILE A 228 29.54 -14.47 9.90
CA ILE A 228 30.02 -13.26 9.22
C ILE A 228 31.50 -13.42 8.85
N GLY A 229 32.34 -13.87 9.78
CA GLY A 229 33.77 -14.11 9.53
C GLY A 229 34.04 -15.16 8.44
N LYS A 230 33.29 -16.27 8.45
CA LYS A 230 33.34 -17.30 7.39
C LYS A 230 32.84 -16.77 6.05
N THR A 231 31.77 -16.00 6.06
CA THR A 231 31.20 -15.39 4.85
C THR A 231 32.15 -14.35 4.26
N ALA A 232 32.84 -13.58 5.10
CA ALA A 232 33.89 -12.66 4.68
C ALA A 232 35.06 -13.39 4.02
N HIS A 233 35.53 -14.50 4.60
CA HIS A 233 36.54 -15.35 3.97
C HIS A 233 36.05 -15.92 2.63
N ALA A 234 34.82 -16.46 2.57
CA ALA A 234 34.24 -16.98 1.34
C ALA A 234 34.14 -15.89 0.25
N LEU A 235 33.75 -14.67 0.60
CA LEU A 235 33.72 -13.52 -0.30
C LEU A 235 35.10 -13.21 -0.90
N ASP A 236 36.16 -13.25 -0.09
CA ASP A 236 37.53 -13.06 -0.57
C ASP A 236 37.95 -14.21 -1.52
N CYS A 237 37.59 -15.45 -1.20
CA CYS A 237 37.80 -16.60 -2.09
C CYS A 237 37.01 -16.48 -3.41
N ILE A 238 35.76 -15.99 -3.37
CA ILE A 238 34.94 -15.73 -4.56
C ILE A 238 35.65 -14.72 -5.47
N ARG A 239 36.12 -13.61 -4.90
CA ARG A 239 36.83 -12.57 -5.66
C ARG A 239 38.13 -13.09 -6.26
N ALA A 240 38.88 -13.89 -5.50
CA ALA A 240 40.09 -14.55 -6.00
C ALA A 240 39.77 -15.52 -7.15
N ALA A 241 38.73 -16.36 -7.00
CA ALA A 241 38.29 -17.29 -8.02
C ALA A 241 37.79 -16.57 -9.29
N LEU A 242 37.08 -15.45 -9.13
CA LEU A 242 36.65 -14.62 -10.26
C LEU A 242 37.87 -14.08 -11.03
N ARG A 243 38.87 -13.53 -10.32
CA ARG A 243 40.12 -13.05 -10.93
C ARG A 243 40.88 -14.17 -11.64
N GLU A 244 41.02 -15.32 -11.00
CA GLU A 244 41.64 -16.51 -11.60
C GLU A 244 40.95 -16.91 -12.91
N VAL A 245 39.61 -16.86 -12.95
CA VAL A 245 38.80 -17.20 -14.14
C VAL A 245 38.92 -16.16 -15.24
N ALA A 246 39.03 -14.87 -14.89
CA ALA A 246 39.18 -13.79 -15.86
C ALA A 246 40.57 -13.79 -16.54
N GLY A 247 41.62 -14.27 -15.86
CA GLY A 247 43.01 -14.26 -16.33
C GLY A 247 43.91 -13.35 -15.48
N PRO A 248 45.25 -13.35 -15.69
CA PRO A 248 46.19 -12.87 -14.69
C PRO A 248 46.14 -11.35 -14.46
N VAL A 249 46.14 -10.96 -13.17
CA VAL A 249 46.53 -9.63 -12.68
C VAL A 249 48.06 -9.59 -12.66
N ALA A 250 48.69 -8.83 -13.56
CA ALA A 250 50.12 -8.58 -13.45
C ALA A 250 50.38 -7.73 -12.19
N ALA A 251 51.19 -8.23 -11.26
CA ALA A 251 51.74 -7.39 -10.20
C ALA A 251 52.65 -6.33 -10.84
N PRO A 252 52.65 -5.06 -10.38
CA PRO A 252 53.66 -4.12 -10.82
C PRO A 252 55.03 -4.69 -10.45
N ALA A 253 55.91 -4.81 -11.44
CA ALA A 253 57.29 -5.16 -11.21
C ALA A 253 57.89 -4.14 -10.23
N VAL A 254 58.35 -4.60 -9.07
CA VAL A 254 59.17 -3.79 -8.18
C VAL A 254 60.47 -3.54 -8.97
N GLU A 255 60.67 -2.31 -9.44
CA GLU A 255 61.96 -1.89 -9.97
C GLU A 255 62.99 -2.06 -8.86
N GLU A 256 63.86 -3.05 -9.03
CA GLU A 256 65.07 -3.21 -8.25
C GLU A 256 65.96 -2.00 -8.56
N VAL A 257 65.98 -1.02 -7.65
CA VAL A 257 66.90 0.11 -7.74
C VAL A 257 68.29 -0.44 -7.46
N ALA A 258 69.02 -0.76 -8.52
CA ALA A 258 70.43 -1.10 -8.44
C ALA A 258 71.23 0.10 -7.93
N ALA A 259 71.96 -0.12 -6.83
CA ALA A 259 72.97 0.78 -6.28
C ALA A 259 74.27 0.73 -7.08
#